data_AF-X0U956-F1
#
_entry.id   AF-X0U956-F1
#
_cell.length_a   1.000
_cell.length_b   1.000
_cell.length_c   1.000
_cell.angle_alpha   90.00
_cell.angle_beta   90.00
_cell.angle_gamma   90.00
#
_symmetry.space_group_name_H-M   'P 1'
#
loop_
_entity.id
_entity.type
_entity.pdbx_description
1 polymer ?
#
loop_
_entity_poly.entity_id
_entity_poly.type
_entity_poly.pdbx_seq_one_letter_code
_entity_poly.pdbx_strand_id
1 'polypeptide(L)'
;CTISASSARPGEDVRIALVWQEAPADHQATIQMAGATAHLFEPSLSWARASATIVSDQQTELILELPEDIPPGIYVPRLLVHKDGQLQVPRTSRGLKMGTLALEPVKVLPSRWATGEEEVLGHYGPERAPPVITLVGVDAARRSDRSVEVSLTWRSERQAPLNYMLSLRLRRADGTRVATRDLPPLAGGYPTSLWRPGELITDRVLLSTSEAALPAGEYELEIVLYDRVTLKAVGTATVDVSLS
;
A
#
# COMPACT_ATOMS: atom_id res chain seq x y z
N CYS A 1 7.44 20.43 14.58
CA CYS A 1 7.10 19.68 13.36
C CYS A 1 6.01 20.45 12.65
N THR A 2 6.16 20.70 11.35
CA THR A 2 5.12 21.29 10.50
C THR A 2 4.96 20.44 9.25
N ILE A 3 3.73 20.34 8.75
CA ILE A 3 3.39 19.67 7.50
C ILE A 3 2.75 20.72 6.58
N SER A 4 3.10 20.72 5.30
CA SER A 4 2.62 21.74 4.35
C SER A 4 1.12 21.70 4.10
N ALA A 5 0.49 20.53 4.22
CA ALA A 5 -0.93 20.35 4.00
C ALA A 5 -1.48 19.12 4.75
N SER A 6 -2.73 19.19 5.19
CA SER A 6 -3.49 18.06 5.74
C SER A 6 -4.26 17.27 4.66
N SER A 7 -4.20 17.73 3.40
CA SER A 7 -4.72 17.01 2.22
C SER A 7 -3.87 17.25 0.99
N ALA A 8 -3.80 16.27 0.09
CA ALA A 8 -3.07 16.35 -1.17
C ALA A 8 -3.77 15.53 -2.27
N ARG A 9 -3.38 15.74 -3.52
CA ARG A 9 -3.74 14.89 -4.67
C ARG A 9 -2.57 13.97 -5.07
N PRO A 10 -2.84 12.86 -5.76
CA PRO A 10 -1.79 12.07 -6.41
C PRO A 10 -0.91 12.95 -7.30
N GLY A 11 0.41 12.71 -7.27
CA GLY A 11 1.41 13.52 -7.98
C GLY A 11 1.81 14.84 -7.30
N GLU A 12 1.12 15.28 -6.23
CA GLU A 12 1.54 16.46 -5.45
C GLU A 12 2.58 16.10 -4.39
N ASP A 13 3.30 17.12 -3.91
CA ASP A 13 4.27 16.98 -2.83
C ASP A 13 3.65 17.27 -1.46
N VAL A 14 4.08 16.52 -0.45
CA VAL A 14 3.86 16.85 0.97
C VAL A 14 5.20 17.16 1.62
N ARG A 15 5.38 18.40 2.07
CA ARG A 15 6.61 18.84 2.75
C ARG A 15 6.46 18.72 4.25
N ILE A 16 7.45 18.14 4.90
CA ILE A 16 7.52 17.96 6.35
C ILE A 16 8.81 18.60 6.85
N ALA A 17 8.67 19.50 7.82
CA ALA A 17 9.79 20.14 8.48
C ALA A 17 9.89 19.71 9.94
N LEU A 18 11.09 19.25 10.31
CA LEU A 18 11.44 18.78 11.64
C LEU A 18 12.55 19.65 12.20
N VAL A 19 12.45 20.00 13.48
CA VAL A 19 13.50 20.72 14.20
C VAL A 19 14.08 19.77 15.23
N TRP A 20 15.40 19.71 15.29
CA TRP A 20 16.14 18.80 16.16
C TRP A 20 17.07 19.61 17.06
N GLN A 21 17.16 19.20 18.32
CA GLN A 21 18.08 19.78 19.29
C GLN A 21 19.00 18.67 19.80
N GLU A 22 20.27 19.00 20.01
CA GLU A 22 21.28 18.06 20.50
C GLU A 22 21.33 16.77 19.66
N ALA A 23 21.09 16.90 18.35
CA ALA A 23 21.02 15.75 17.48
C ALA A 23 22.42 15.13 17.32
N PRO A 24 22.58 13.82 17.58
CA PRO A 24 23.87 13.19 17.36
C PRO A 24 24.20 13.20 15.86
N ALA A 25 25.50 13.32 15.55
CA ALA A 25 25.98 13.20 14.17
C ALA A 25 25.56 11.87 13.53
N ASP A 26 25.55 11.84 12.20
CA ASP A 26 25.32 10.64 11.37
C ASP A 26 23.92 10.01 11.49
N HIS A 27 22.97 10.71 12.11
CA HIS A 27 21.58 10.29 12.13
C HIS A 27 20.83 10.77 10.87
N GLN A 28 19.93 9.94 10.38
CA GLN A 28 19.02 10.27 9.28
C GLN A 28 17.57 10.16 9.74
N ALA A 29 16.78 11.17 9.41
CA ALA A 29 15.34 11.12 9.51
C ALA A 29 14.78 10.51 8.23
N THR A 30 13.81 9.63 8.35
CA THR A 30 13.05 9.09 7.24
C THR A 30 11.57 9.24 7.55
N ILE A 31 10.82 9.81 6.61
CA ILE A 31 9.36 9.74 6.64
C ILE A 31 8.91 8.66 5.66
N GLN A 32 8.01 7.79 6.12
CA GLN A 32 7.29 6.84 5.28
C GLN A 32 5.78 7.12 5.35
N MET A 33 5.14 7.22 4.19
CA MET A 33 3.69 7.36 4.08
C MET A 33 3.06 5.98 4.07
N ALA A 34 2.36 5.62 5.15
CA ALA A 34 1.61 4.38 5.24
C ALA A 34 0.11 4.65 5.26
N GLY A 35 -0.71 3.77 4.70
CA GLY A 35 -2.16 3.84 4.90
C GLY A 35 -2.51 3.77 6.39
N ALA A 36 -3.57 4.46 6.82
CA ALA A 36 -3.92 4.57 8.24
C ALA A 36 -4.09 3.20 8.92
N THR A 37 -4.62 2.21 8.21
CA THR A 37 -4.86 0.85 8.68
C THR A 37 -3.73 -0.13 8.37
N ALA A 38 -2.66 0.30 7.69
CA ALA A 38 -1.59 -0.58 7.21
C ALA A 38 -0.92 -1.39 8.34
N HIS A 39 -0.84 -0.81 9.54
CA HIS A 39 -0.29 -1.46 10.74
C HIS A 39 -1.09 -2.69 11.22
N LEU A 40 -2.34 -2.86 10.77
CA LEU A 40 -3.18 -4.03 11.08
C LEU A 40 -2.88 -5.21 10.14
N PHE A 41 -2.17 -4.97 9.04
CA PHE A 41 -1.93 -5.93 7.97
C PHE A 41 -0.46 -5.92 7.56
N GLU A 42 0.44 -6.32 8.46
CA GLU A 42 1.87 -6.42 8.15
C GLU A 42 2.20 -7.74 7.42
N PRO A 43 3.23 -7.77 6.55
CA PRO A 43 4.02 -6.62 6.11
C PRO A 43 3.21 -5.69 5.19
N SER A 44 3.40 -4.38 5.34
CA SER A 44 2.73 -3.35 4.55
C SER A 44 3.72 -2.48 3.78
N LEU A 45 3.28 -1.93 2.64
CA LEU A 45 4.08 -1.06 1.80
C LEU A 45 3.91 0.42 2.19
N SER A 46 4.99 1.18 2.08
CA SER A 46 4.93 2.64 2.10
C SER A 46 4.66 3.17 0.69
N TRP A 47 3.74 4.12 0.58
CA TRP A 47 3.38 4.75 -0.70
C TRP A 47 4.36 5.82 -1.14
N ALA A 48 4.96 6.53 -0.20
CA ALA A 48 6.01 7.52 -0.44
C ALA A 48 7.03 7.46 0.68
N ARG A 49 8.28 7.84 0.37
CA ARG A 49 9.37 7.89 1.34
C ARG A 49 10.28 9.07 1.03
N ALA A 50 10.71 9.75 2.08
CA ALA A 50 11.74 10.79 2.01
C ALA A 50 12.74 10.57 3.15
N SER A 51 14.03 10.83 2.90
CA SER A 51 15.09 10.70 3.90
C SER A 51 16.03 11.90 3.83
N ALA A 52 16.47 12.38 4.98
CA ALA A 52 17.40 13.50 5.09
C ALA A 52 18.31 13.34 6.31
N THR A 53 19.55 13.81 6.21
CA THR A 53 20.48 13.86 7.34
C THR A 53 19.97 14.85 8.38
N ILE A 54 20.03 14.45 9.65
CA ILE A 54 19.68 15.30 10.77
C ILE A 54 20.89 16.19 11.11
N VAL A 55 20.64 17.49 11.22
CA VAL A 55 21.63 18.47 11.67
C VAL A 55 21.08 19.18 12.90
N SER A 56 21.85 19.19 14.00
CA SER A 56 21.43 19.85 15.24
C SER A 56 21.15 21.33 15.00
N ASP A 57 20.08 21.83 15.62
CA ASP A 57 19.69 23.24 15.61
C ASP A 57 19.40 23.80 14.21
N GLN A 58 19.19 22.91 13.23
CA GLN A 58 18.72 23.23 11.90
C GLN A 58 17.40 22.52 11.61
N GLN A 59 16.62 23.12 10.72
CA GLN A 59 15.41 22.51 10.22
C GLN A 59 15.76 21.46 9.16
N THR A 60 15.32 20.23 9.38
CA THR A 60 15.35 19.17 8.36
C THR A 60 14.06 19.24 7.55
N GLU A 61 14.17 19.47 6.24
CA GLU A 61 13.04 19.42 5.31
C GLU A 61 13.04 18.07 4.57
N LEU A 62 11.87 17.42 4.55
CA LEU A 62 11.62 16.18 3.82
C LEU A 62 10.46 16.41 2.86
N ILE A 63 10.66 16.09 1.58
CA ILE A 63 9.65 16.22 0.53
C ILE A 63 9.18 14.82 0.14
N LEU A 64 7.93 14.51 0.45
CA LEU A 64 7.28 13.28 0.01
C LEU A 64 6.60 13.53 -1.33
N GLU A 65 7.19 12.99 -2.39
CA GLU A 65 6.57 12.93 -3.72
C GLU A 65 5.49 11.84 -3.69
N LEU A 66 4.22 12.22 -3.83
CA LEU A 66 3.13 11.26 -3.83
C LEU A 66 3.02 10.61 -5.22
N PRO A 67 2.97 9.26 -5.32
CA PRO A 67 2.76 8.60 -6.60
C PRO A 67 1.49 9.07 -7.30
N GLU A 68 1.48 9.11 -8.63
CA GLU A 68 0.28 9.48 -9.41
C GLU A 68 -0.88 8.49 -9.23
N ASP A 69 -0.57 7.27 -8.80
CA ASP A 69 -1.50 6.18 -8.60
C ASP A 69 -1.85 5.93 -7.13
N ILE A 70 -1.41 6.78 -6.20
CA ILE A 70 -1.77 6.65 -4.79
C ILE A 70 -3.30 6.75 -4.63
N PRO A 71 -3.94 5.76 -3.99
CA PRO A 71 -5.39 5.71 -3.91
C PRO A 71 -5.92 6.74 -2.91
N PRO A 72 -7.20 7.11 -3.01
CA PRO A 72 -7.82 7.99 -2.03
C PRO A 72 -7.79 7.35 -0.63
N GLY A 73 -7.64 8.17 0.41
CA GLY A 73 -7.66 7.64 1.77
C GLY A 73 -6.95 8.54 2.76
N ILE A 74 -6.80 8.02 3.98
CA ILE A 74 -6.03 8.65 5.04
C ILE A 74 -4.68 7.95 5.15
N TYR A 75 -3.62 8.74 5.07
CA TYR A 75 -2.24 8.29 5.18
C TYR A 75 -1.59 8.90 6.39
N VAL A 76 -0.80 8.10 7.09
CA VAL A 76 -0.10 8.51 8.31
C VAL A 76 1.39 8.55 7.99
N PRO A 77 2.01 9.75 7.94
CA PRO A 77 3.46 9.86 7.86
C PRO A 77 4.07 9.30 9.15
N ARG A 78 4.98 8.33 9.01
CA ARG A 78 5.71 7.71 10.13
C ARG A 78 7.16 8.17 10.07
N LEU A 79 7.66 8.69 11.18
CA LEU A 79 9.05 9.08 11.36
C LEU A 79 9.87 7.90 11.88
N LEU A 80 10.90 7.55 11.13
CA LEU A 80 11.95 6.62 11.51
C LEU A 80 13.27 7.37 11.61
N VAL A 81 14.07 7.05 12.61
CA VAL A 81 15.41 7.60 12.78
C VAL A 81 16.40 6.48 12.59
N HIS A 82 17.38 6.66 11.71
CA HIS A 82 18.44 5.69 11.48
C HIS A 82 19.80 6.28 11.87
N LYS A 83 20.73 5.42 12.26
CA LYS A 83 22.15 5.72 12.42
C LYS A 83 22.94 4.63 11.71
N ASP A 84 23.80 4.99 10.78
CA ASP A 84 24.60 4.03 10.00
C ASP A 84 23.74 2.92 9.35
N GLY A 85 22.55 3.29 8.86
CA GLY A 85 21.57 2.37 8.28
C GLY A 85 20.75 1.55 9.29
N GLN A 86 21.08 1.60 10.59
CA GLN A 86 20.35 0.89 11.64
C GLN A 86 19.25 1.75 12.25
N LEU A 87 18.04 1.19 12.35
CA LEU A 87 16.90 1.84 12.97
C LEU A 87 17.16 2.10 14.47
N GLN A 88 16.97 3.34 14.88
CA GLN A 88 17.08 3.80 16.26
C GLN A 88 15.70 3.89 16.90
N VAL A 89 15.60 3.56 18.18
CA VAL A 89 14.38 3.73 18.98
C VAL A 89 14.42 5.11 19.64
N PRO A 90 13.57 6.07 19.21
CA PRO A 90 13.55 7.40 19.81
C PRO A 90 13.17 7.35 21.30
N ARG A 91 13.66 8.33 22.07
CA ARG A 91 13.42 8.40 23.52
C ARG A 91 13.01 9.81 23.93
N THR A 92 12.19 9.90 24.97
CA THR A 92 11.89 11.19 25.62
C THR A 92 13.13 11.69 26.37
N SER A 93 13.10 12.95 26.81
CA SER A 93 14.15 13.53 27.66
C SER A 93 14.37 12.80 29.00
N ARG A 94 13.40 11.98 29.44
CA ARG A 94 13.53 11.10 30.62
C ARG A 94 14.05 9.70 30.28
N GLY A 95 14.49 9.47 29.04
CA GLY A 95 15.02 8.19 28.56
C GLY A 95 13.95 7.13 28.24
N LEU A 96 12.66 7.47 28.34
CA LEU A 96 11.57 6.53 28.03
C LEU A 96 11.49 6.30 26.52
N LYS A 97 11.40 5.03 26.10
CA LYS A 97 11.25 4.67 24.70
C LYS A 97 9.93 5.24 24.15
N MET A 98 10.03 5.92 23.02
CA MET A 98 8.88 6.33 22.22
C MET A 98 8.69 5.23 21.18
N GLY A 99 7.47 4.73 21.04
CA GLY A 99 7.13 3.72 20.04
C GLY A 99 7.20 4.30 18.62
N THR A 100 6.32 3.84 17.73
CA THR A 100 6.18 4.43 16.40
C THR A 100 5.84 5.92 16.51
N LEU A 101 6.65 6.77 15.88
CA LEU A 101 6.40 8.20 15.79
C LEU A 101 5.52 8.49 14.58
N ALA A 102 4.21 8.60 14.79
CA ALA A 102 3.28 9.05 13.76
C ALA A 102 3.13 10.58 13.80
N LEU A 103 3.06 11.20 12.63
CA LEU A 103 2.76 12.62 12.47
C LEU A 103 1.28 12.82 12.12
N GLU A 104 0.88 14.09 11.95
CA GLU A 104 -0.48 14.43 11.53
C GLU A 104 -0.85 13.71 10.21
N PRO A 105 -2.01 13.03 10.13
CA PRO A 105 -2.42 12.34 8.92
C PRO A 105 -2.68 13.28 7.75
N VAL A 106 -2.41 12.80 6.54
CA VAL A 106 -2.70 13.49 5.27
C VAL A 106 -3.81 12.75 4.54
N LYS A 107 -4.85 13.48 4.14
CA LYS A 107 -5.92 12.95 3.30
C LYS A 107 -5.55 13.05 1.82
N VAL A 108 -5.42 11.91 1.16
CA VAL A 108 -5.32 11.86 -0.30
C VAL A 108 -6.72 11.93 -0.90
N LEU A 109 -6.91 12.91 -1.78
CA LEU A 109 -8.17 13.11 -2.49
C LEU A 109 -8.23 12.25 -3.75
N PRO A 110 -9.43 11.80 -4.16
CA PRO A 110 -9.55 11.11 -5.43
C PRO A 110 -9.18 11.94 -6.66
N SER A 111 -8.50 11.32 -7.61
CA SER A 111 -8.12 11.95 -8.88
C SER A 111 -8.19 11.03 -10.11
N ARG A 112 -8.14 9.71 -9.96
CA ARG A 112 -8.09 8.77 -11.10
C ARG A 112 -9.47 8.20 -11.42
N TRP A 113 -9.83 8.32 -12.70
CA TRP A 113 -11.10 7.88 -13.26
C TRP A 113 -10.86 7.04 -14.50
N ALA A 114 -11.72 6.07 -14.72
CA ALA A 114 -11.67 5.19 -15.86
C ALA A 114 -12.08 5.93 -17.13
N THR A 115 -11.39 5.60 -18.21
CA THR A 115 -11.74 5.96 -19.58
C THR A 115 -12.85 5.06 -20.13
N GLY A 116 -12.96 3.84 -19.59
CA GLY A 116 -13.83 2.79 -20.13
C GLY A 116 -13.16 1.93 -21.19
N GLU A 117 -11.94 2.29 -21.63
CA GLU A 117 -11.16 1.57 -22.63
C GLU A 117 -10.16 0.59 -22.00
N GLU A 118 -10.08 0.53 -20.67
CA GLU A 118 -9.16 -0.39 -20.00
C GLU A 118 -9.50 -1.86 -20.31
N GLU A 119 -8.46 -2.66 -20.55
CA GLU A 119 -8.61 -4.11 -20.74
C GLU A 119 -9.20 -4.74 -19.47
N VAL A 120 -10.17 -5.63 -19.67
CA VAL A 120 -10.85 -6.32 -18.58
C VAL A 120 -10.17 -7.66 -18.30
N LEU A 121 -9.60 -7.79 -17.11
CA LEU A 121 -8.96 -9.02 -16.64
C LEU A 121 -9.90 -9.87 -15.78
N GLY A 122 -10.93 -9.28 -15.18
CA GLY A 122 -11.89 -10.02 -14.38
C GLY A 122 -13.04 -9.17 -13.85
N HIS A 123 -14.19 -9.81 -13.62
CA HIS A 123 -15.39 -9.18 -13.09
C HIS A 123 -15.74 -9.73 -11.71
N TYR A 124 -16.17 -8.84 -10.82
CA TYR A 124 -16.50 -9.16 -9.44
C TYR A 124 -17.83 -8.54 -9.03
N GLY A 125 -18.68 -9.32 -8.38
CA GLY A 125 -19.96 -8.89 -7.83
C GLY A 125 -20.91 -10.03 -7.51
N PRO A 126 -22.12 -9.71 -7.00
CA PRO A 126 -23.12 -10.73 -6.70
C PRO A 126 -23.46 -11.59 -7.92
N GLU A 127 -23.67 -12.89 -7.71
CA GLU A 127 -24.15 -13.77 -8.77
C GLU A 127 -25.45 -13.25 -9.39
N ARG A 128 -25.56 -13.35 -10.72
CA ARG A 128 -26.74 -12.91 -11.50
C ARG A 128 -27.05 -11.41 -11.39
N ALA A 129 -26.08 -10.60 -10.96
CA ALA A 129 -26.14 -9.15 -11.05
C ALA A 129 -25.03 -8.62 -11.98
N PRO A 130 -25.18 -7.42 -12.54
CA PRO A 130 -24.07 -6.74 -13.20
C PRO A 130 -22.87 -6.55 -12.25
N PRO A 131 -21.61 -6.58 -12.75
CA PRO A 131 -20.41 -6.51 -11.91
C PRO A 131 -20.34 -5.23 -11.08
N VAL A 132 -19.83 -5.26 -9.87
CA VAL A 132 -19.64 -4.03 -9.06
C VAL A 132 -18.22 -3.49 -9.16
N ILE A 133 -17.26 -4.39 -9.37
CA ILE A 133 -15.83 -4.08 -9.52
C ILE A 133 -15.29 -4.89 -10.71
N THR A 134 -14.39 -4.28 -11.47
CA THR A 134 -13.65 -4.92 -12.55
C THR A 134 -12.15 -4.80 -12.26
N LEU A 135 -11.40 -5.88 -12.43
CA LEU A 135 -9.93 -5.84 -12.44
C LEU A 135 -9.48 -5.48 -13.85
N VAL A 136 -8.66 -4.44 -13.95
CA VAL A 136 -8.22 -3.88 -15.24
C VAL A 136 -6.71 -3.76 -15.38
N GLY A 137 -5.96 -4.16 -14.35
CA GLY A 137 -4.51 -4.20 -14.41
C GLY A 137 -3.94 -5.09 -13.31
N VAL A 138 -2.92 -5.84 -13.64
CA VAL A 138 -2.13 -6.66 -12.71
C VAL A 138 -0.67 -6.48 -13.08
N ASP A 139 0.17 -6.20 -12.09
CA ASP A 139 1.62 -6.25 -12.20
C ASP A 139 2.18 -6.96 -10.95
N ALA A 140 3.30 -7.65 -11.12
CA ALA A 140 3.95 -8.35 -10.03
C ALA A 140 5.47 -8.29 -10.18
N ALA A 141 6.17 -7.87 -9.13
CA ALA A 141 7.61 -7.75 -9.12
C ALA A 141 8.21 -8.33 -7.84
N ARG A 142 9.36 -9.01 -7.95
CA ARG A 142 10.11 -9.44 -6.77
C ARG A 142 10.62 -8.20 -6.05
N ARG A 143 10.33 -8.12 -4.75
CA ARG A 143 10.87 -7.09 -3.85
C ARG A 143 12.09 -7.57 -3.09
N SER A 144 12.15 -8.86 -2.81
CA SER A 144 13.33 -9.53 -2.27
C SER A 144 13.34 -11.00 -2.70
N ASP A 145 14.33 -11.73 -2.22
CA ASP A 145 14.38 -13.19 -2.25
C ASP A 145 13.11 -13.88 -1.71
N ARG A 146 12.30 -13.24 -0.88
CA ARG A 146 11.17 -13.86 -0.16
C ARG A 146 9.90 -13.03 -0.20
N SER A 147 9.83 -12.05 -1.10
CA SER A 147 8.65 -11.20 -1.22
C SER A 147 8.38 -10.74 -2.65
N VAL A 148 7.09 -10.72 -3.00
CA VAL A 148 6.57 -10.20 -4.27
C VAL A 148 5.63 -9.04 -3.94
N GLU A 149 5.84 -7.91 -4.59
CA GLU A 149 4.81 -6.87 -4.63
C GLU A 149 3.88 -7.13 -5.80
N VAL A 150 2.59 -7.18 -5.51
CA VAL A 150 1.53 -7.26 -6.49
C VAL A 150 0.82 -5.92 -6.50
N SER A 151 0.72 -5.31 -7.69
CA SER A 151 -0.08 -4.12 -7.94
C SER A 151 -1.32 -4.50 -8.74
N LEU A 152 -2.50 -4.16 -8.22
CA LEU A 152 -3.80 -4.41 -8.84
C LEU A 152 -4.44 -3.06 -9.18
N THR A 153 -4.98 -2.92 -10.38
CA THR A 153 -5.80 -1.77 -10.75
C THR A 153 -7.25 -2.19 -10.84
N TRP A 154 -8.07 -1.61 -9.97
CA TRP A 154 -9.51 -1.86 -9.90
C TRP A 154 -10.28 -0.70 -10.53
N ARG A 155 -11.32 -1.02 -11.30
CA ARG A 155 -12.34 -0.08 -11.74
C ARG A 155 -13.63 -0.34 -10.97
N SER A 156 -14.16 0.67 -10.30
CA SER A 156 -15.49 0.58 -9.69
C SER A 156 -16.54 0.78 -10.77
N GLU A 157 -17.35 -0.24 -11.03
CA GLU A 157 -18.47 -0.15 -11.98
C GLU A 157 -19.70 0.47 -11.31
N ARG A 158 -19.88 0.13 -10.03
CA ARG A 158 -20.97 0.54 -9.15
C ARG A 158 -20.46 0.61 -7.72
N GLN A 159 -21.21 1.30 -6.86
CA GLN A 159 -20.96 1.22 -5.42
C GLN A 159 -21.14 -0.22 -4.94
N ALA A 160 -20.11 -0.77 -4.28
CA ALA A 160 -20.17 -2.12 -3.76
C ALA A 160 -21.17 -2.21 -2.59
N PRO A 161 -22.01 -3.26 -2.52
CA PRO A 161 -23.02 -3.40 -1.46
C PRO A 161 -22.43 -3.75 -0.09
N LEU A 162 -21.15 -4.15 -0.05
CA LEU A 162 -20.41 -4.47 1.16
C LEU A 162 -18.90 -4.25 0.95
N ASN A 163 -18.15 -4.38 2.05
CA ASN A 163 -16.71 -4.33 2.02
C ASN A 163 -16.16 -5.74 1.77
N TYR A 164 -15.71 -6.00 0.55
CA TYR A 164 -15.15 -7.29 0.17
C TYR A 164 -13.76 -7.50 0.80
N MET A 165 -13.40 -8.77 0.95
CA MET A 165 -12.05 -9.22 1.25
C MET A 165 -11.36 -9.64 -0.05
N LEU A 166 -10.05 -9.45 -0.12
CA LEU A 166 -9.18 -9.89 -1.20
C LEU A 166 -8.39 -11.11 -0.72
N SER A 167 -8.34 -12.16 -1.55
CA SER A 167 -7.42 -13.29 -1.43
C SER A 167 -6.53 -13.30 -2.67
N LEU A 168 -5.21 -13.22 -2.44
CA LEU A 168 -4.20 -13.38 -3.48
C LEU A 168 -3.46 -14.69 -3.26
N ARG A 169 -3.32 -15.50 -4.30
CA ARG A 169 -2.58 -16.77 -4.24
C ARG A 169 -1.63 -16.85 -5.43
N LEU A 170 -0.34 -16.86 -5.13
CA LEU A 170 0.72 -17.04 -6.12
C LEU A 170 1.05 -18.53 -6.23
N ARG A 171 1.08 -19.06 -7.45
CA ARG A 171 1.35 -20.46 -7.76
C ARG A 171 2.41 -20.59 -8.85
N ARG A 172 3.14 -21.70 -8.86
CA ARG A 172 3.99 -22.08 -9.99
C ARG A 172 3.17 -22.71 -11.11
N ALA A 173 3.78 -22.86 -12.27
CA ALA A 173 3.20 -23.57 -13.42
C ALA A 173 2.78 -25.03 -13.12
N ASP A 174 3.39 -25.67 -12.11
CA ASP A 174 3.00 -27.02 -11.66
C ASP A 174 1.81 -27.03 -10.67
N GLY A 175 1.22 -25.86 -10.41
CA GLY A 175 0.12 -25.66 -9.46
C GLY A 175 0.56 -25.53 -8.00
N THR A 176 1.86 -25.64 -7.70
CA THR A 176 2.38 -25.50 -6.33
C THR A 176 2.16 -24.08 -5.82
N ARG A 177 1.49 -23.96 -4.68
CA ARG A 177 1.23 -22.67 -4.02
C ARG A 177 2.48 -22.14 -3.33
N VAL A 178 2.91 -20.95 -3.73
CA VAL A 178 4.15 -20.28 -3.29
C VAL A 178 3.88 -19.30 -2.15
N ALA A 179 2.80 -18.53 -2.27
CA ALA A 179 2.40 -17.54 -1.29
C ALA A 179 0.88 -17.37 -1.33
N THR A 180 0.30 -16.98 -0.21
CA THR A 180 -1.11 -16.61 -0.13
C THR A 180 -1.27 -15.50 0.88
N ARG A 181 -2.19 -14.58 0.60
CA ARG A 181 -2.51 -13.52 1.52
C ARG A 181 -3.96 -13.09 1.40
N ASP A 182 -4.59 -12.96 2.57
CA ASP A 182 -5.95 -12.47 2.72
C ASP A 182 -5.95 -11.15 3.50
N LEU A 183 -6.60 -10.14 2.94
CA LEU A 183 -6.73 -8.80 3.52
C LEU A 183 -7.87 -8.05 2.82
N PRO A 184 -8.49 -7.03 3.43
CA PRO A 184 -9.35 -6.14 2.65
C PRO A 184 -8.50 -5.39 1.62
N PRO A 185 -9.05 -5.03 0.43
CA PRO A 185 -8.36 -4.15 -0.49
C PRO A 185 -7.83 -2.89 0.22
N LEU A 186 -6.65 -2.42 -0.18
CA LEU A 186 -5.96 -1.29 0.44
C LEU A 186 -5.70 -1.45 1.93
N ALA A 187 -5.55 -2.69 2.41
CA ALA A 187 -5.47 -3.01 3.83
C ALA A 187 -6.64 -2.39 4.64
N GLY A 188 -7.81 -2.22 4.01
CA GLY A 188 -9.01 -1.63 4.61
C GLY A 188 -8.99 -0.10 4.76
N GLY A 189 -7.96 0.60 4.26
CA GLY A 189 -7.84 2.06 4.39
C GLY A 189 -8.84 2.86 3.55
N TYR A 190 -9.35 2.24 2.49
CA TYR A 190 -10.40 2.79 1.63
C TYR A 190 -11.26 1.61 1.11
N PRO A 191 -12.22 1.15 1.91
CA PRO A 191 -12.91 -0.11 1.65
C PRO A 191 -13.87 0.00 0.45
N THR A 192 -14.20 -1.14 -0.18
CA THR A 192 -14.86 -1.19 -1.49
C THR A 192 -16.23 -0.50 -1.56
N SER A 193 -16.95 -0.36 -0.45
CA SER A 193 -18.23 0.38 -0.42
C SER A 193 -18.09 1.90 -0.56
N LEU A 194 -16.87 2.44 -0.37
CA LEU A 194 -16.57 3.86 -0.58
C LEU A 194 -16.17 4.17 -2.03
N TRP A 195 -15.85 3.16 -2.83
CA TRP A 195 -15.40 3.36 -4.20
C TRP A 195 -16.55 3.93 -5.05
N ARG A 196 -16.25 5.01 -5.75
CA ARG A 196 -17.26 5.71 -6.56
C ARG A 196 -17.31 5.10 -7.96
N PRO A 197 -18.49 5.03 -8.59
CA PRO A 197 -18.59 4.56 -9.98
C PRO A 197 -17.64 5.32 -10.91
N GLY A 198 -16.89 4.58 -11.72
CA GLY A 198 -15.85 5.08 -12.62
C GLY A 198 -14.50 5.34 -11.97
N GLU A 199 -14.36 5.22 -10.64
CA GLU A 199 -13.07 5.44 -9.95
C GLU A 199 -12.08 4.32 -10.29
N LEU A 200 -10.81 4.69 -10.54
CA LEU A 200 -9.69 3.75 -10.66
C LEU A 200 -8.89 3.73 -9.36
N ILE A 201 -8.71 2.54 -8.80
CA ILE A 201 -8.05 2.33 -7.51
C ILE A 201 -6.87 1.39 -7.72
N THR A 202 -5.65 1.84 -7.39
CA THR A 202 -4.48 0.97 -7.33
C THR A 202 -4.35 0.37 -5.94
N ASP A 203 -4.25 -0.95 -5.83
CA ASP A 203 -4.00 -1.68 -4.58
C ASP A 203 -2.65 -2.40 -4.65
N ARG A 204 -1.78 -2.16 -3.67
CA ARG A 204 -0.44 -2.76 -3.59
C ARG A 204 -0.37 -3.71 -2.41
N VAL A 205 -0.04 -4.97 -2.68
CA VAL A 205 0.00 -6.03 -1.69
C VAL A 205 1.35 -6.72 -1.72
N LEU A 206 1.99 -6.87 -0.55
CA LEU A 206 3.20 -7.67 -0.42
C LEU A 206 2.84 -9.12 -0.08
N LEU A 207 3.18 -10.05 -0.96
CA LEU A 207 3.12 -11.49 -0.71
C LEU A 207 4.45 -11.95 -0.15
N SER A 208 4.44 -12.53 1.03
CA SER A 208 5.62 -13.18 1.62
C SER A 208 5.54 -14.68 1.39
N THR A 209 6.68 -15.29 1.02
CA THR A 209 6.80 -16.74 0.89
C THR A 209 7.61 -17.31 2.05
N SER A 210 7.29 -18.55 2.45
CA SER A 210 8.08 -19.32 3.41
C SER A 210 9.30 -19.99 2.78
N GLU A 211 9.43 -19.93 1.45
CA GLU A 211 10.55 -20.51 0.74
C GLU A 211 11.87 -19.78 1.06
N ALA A 212 12.98 -20.48 0.86
CA ALA A 212 14.31 -19.92 1.11
C ALA A 212 14.65 -18.80 0.12
N ALA A 213 14.25 -18.96 -1.14
CA ALA A 213 14.37 -17.96 -2.19
C ALA A 213 13.29 -18.18 -3.24
N LEU A 214 12.75 -17.10 -3.77
CA LEU A 214 11.76 -17.07 -4.84
C LEU A 214 12.48 -17.00 -6.20
N PRO A 215 12.46 -18.08 -6.98
CA PRO A 215 13.10 -18.10 -8.29
C PRO A 215 12.48 -17.09 -9.23
N ALA A 216 13.28 -16.55 -10.15
CA ALA A 216 12.73 -15.88 -11.31
C ALA A 216 12.01 -16.88 -12.23
N GLY A 217 10.97 -16.44 -12.94
CA GLY A 217 10.21 -17.28 -13.87
C GLY A 217 8.72 -16.93 -13.92
N GLU A 218 7.96 -17.80 -14.57
CA GLU A 218 6.51 -17.65 -14.73
C GLU A 218 5.75 -18.21 -13.52
N TYR A 219 4.77 -17.44 -13.07
CA TYR A 219 3.87 -17.78 -11.99
C TYR A 219 2.44 -17.47 -12.41
N GLU A 220 1.50 -18.15 -11.78
CA GLU A 220 0.08 -17.88 -11.90
C GLU A 220 -0.38 -17.14 -10.64
N LEU A 221 -1.04 -16.00 -10.80
CA LEU A 221 -1.65 -15.25 -9.71
C LEU A 221 -3.19 -15.40 -9.77
N GLU A 222 -3.77 -16.03 -8.75
CA GLU A 222 -5.21 -16.09 -8.54
C GLU A 222 -5.66 -14.94 -7.63
N ILE A 223 -6.61 -14.13 -8.11
CA ILE A 223 -7.14 -12.93 -7.47
C ILE A 223 -8.63 -13.11 -7.19
N VAL A 224 -9.01 -13.24 -5.92
CA VAL A 224 -10.39 -13.48 -5.50
C VAL A 224 -10.89 -12.32 -4.65
N LEU A 225 -12.08 -11.78 -4.97
CA LEU A 225 -12.85 -11.00 -4.01
C LEU A 225 -13.94 -11.88 -3.40
N TYR A 226 -14.14 -11.77 -2.08
CA TYR A 226 -15.14 -12.57 -1.37
C TYR A 226 -15.84 -11.77 -0.26
N ASP A 227 -17.03 -12.21 0.10
CA ASP A 227 -17.75 -11.71 1.28
C ASP A 227 -17.18 -12.36 2.54
N ARG A 228 -16.70 -11.54 3.49
CA ARG A 228 -16.10 -12.00 4.74
C ARG A 228 -17.06 -12.81 5.62
N VAL A 229 -18.36 -12.53 5.56
CA VAL A 229 -19.36 -13.16 6.43
C VAL A 229 -19.72 -14.54 5.90
N THR A 230 -20.01 -14.64 4.61
CA THR A 230 -20.43 -15.90 3.97
C THR A 230 -19.27 -16.73 3.44
N LEU A 231 -18.07 -16.14 3.34
CA LEU A 231 -16.87 -16.69 2.70
C LEU A 231 -17.06 -17.04 1.21
N LYS A 232 -18.16 -16.59 0.61
CA LYS A 232 -18.46 -16.84 -0.79
C LYS A 232 -17.65 -15.90 -1.68
N ALA A 233 -16.95 -16.47 -2.66
CA ALA A 233 -16.31 -15.70 -3.72
C ALA A 233 -17.37 -14.95 -4.54
N VAL A 234 -17.11 -13.68 -4.83
CA VAL A 234 -17.91 -12.83 -5.72
C VAL A 234 -17.23 -12.62 -7.07
N GLY A 235 -16.07 -13.23 -7.28
CA GLY A 235 -15.35 -13.24 -8.55
C GLY A 235 -13.93 -13.75 -8.34
N THR A 236 -13.39 -14.36 -9.38
CA THR A 236 -12.01 -14.84 -9.46
C THR A 236 -11.44 -14.46 -10.82
N ALA A 237 -10.22 -13.94 -10.83
CA ALA A 237 -9.40 -13.82 -12.02
C ALA A 237 -8.10 -14.58 -11.81
N THR A 238 -7.54 -15.09 -12.89
CA THR A 238 -6.25 -15.76 -12.91
C THR A 238 -5.41 -15.12 -14.00
N VAL A 239 -4.21 -14.66 -13.65
CA VAL A 239 -3.31 -13.95 -14.56
C VAL A 239 -1.91 -14.54 -14.43
N ASP A 240 -1.28 -14.84 -15.56
CA ASP A 240 0.13 -15.21 -15.60
C ASP A 240 1.00 -13.98 -15.36
N VAL A 241 1.99 -14.11 -14.46
CA VAL A 241 2.92 -13.05 -14.09
C VAL A 241 4.36 -13.56 -14.15
N SER A 242 5.23 -12.77 -14.78
CA SER A 242 6.65 -13.08 -14.89
C SER A 242 7.43 -12.35 -13.79
N LEU A 243 8.09 -13.10 -12.91
CA LEU A 243 8.91 -12.54 -11.85
C LEU A 243 10.37 -12.50 -12.29
N SER A 244 10.92 -11.31 -12.49
CA SER A 244 12.35 -11.06 -12.77
C SER A 244 13.18 -10.83 -11.52
#